data_AF-A0A7W1N608-F1
#
_entry.id   AF-A0A7W1N608-F1
#
_cell.length_a   1.000
_cell.length_b   1.000
_cell.length_c   1.000
_cell.angle_alpha   90.00
_cell.angle_beta   90.00
_cell.angle_gamma   90.00
#
_symmetry.space_group_name_H-M   'P 1'
#
loop_
_entity.id
_entity.type
_entity.pdbx_description
1 polymer ?
#
loop_
_entity_poly.entity_id
_entity_poly.type
_entity_poly.pdbx_seq_one_letter_code
_entity_poly.pdbx_strand_id
1 'polypeptide(L)' 'MHELTCAECNQVSDKRALDWRGYTVEADEGGEEVVFFCPLCAEREFQWPPPPTTSV' A
#
# COMPACT_ATOMS: atom_id res chain seq x y z
N MET A 1 1.46 -13.64 -14.03
CA MET A 1 1.31 -13.40 -12.58
C MET A 1 2.05 -12.12 -12.31
N HIS A 2 1.32 -11.03 -12.04
CA HIS A 2 1.88 -9.68 -11.96
C HIS A 2 2.60 -9.48 -10.63
N GLU A 3 3.82 -8.96 -10.69
CA GLU A 3 4.60 -8.52 -9.53
C GLU A 3 4.15 -7.10 -9.16
N LEU A 4 3.83 -6.85 -7.90
CA LEU A 4 3.57 -5.51 -7.37
C LEU A 4 4.89 -4.86 -6.97
N THR A 5 5.02 -3.56 -7.18
CA THR A 5 6.18 -2.78 -6.72
C THR A 5 5.71 -1.76 -5.69
N CYS A 6 6.40 -1.69 -4.55
CA CYS A 6 6.09 -0.72 -3.50
C CYS A 6 6.46 0.69 -3.98
N ALA A 7 5.51 1.61 -3.98
CA ALA A 7 5.71 2.99 -4.42
C ALA A 7 6.75 3.76 -3.57
N GLU A 8 6.98 3.33 -2.32
CA GLU A 8 7.89 4.03 -1.41
C GLU A 8 9.32 3.46 -1.41
N CYS A 9 9.46 2.12 -1.33
CA CYS A 9 10.76 1.48 -1.15
C CYS A 9 11.23 0.66 -2.36
N ASN A 10 10.45 0.63 -3.45
CA ASN A 10 10.69 -0.17 -4.66
C ASN A 10 10.88 -1.68 -4.41
N GLN A 11 10.46 -2.18 -3.24
CA GLN A 11 10.40 -3.62 -2.99
C GLN A 11 9.45 -4.26 -3.99
N VAL A 12 9.82 -5.42 -4.52
CA VAL A 12 8.96 -6.21 -5.41
C VAL A 12 8.26 -7.29 -4.59
N SER A 13 6.96 -7.45 -4.79
CA SER A 13 6.16 -8.45 -4.11
C SER A 13 6.49 -9.85 -4.63
N ASP A 14 6.81 -10.78 -3.75
CA ASP A 14 6.87 -12.19 -4.13
C ASP A 14 5.45 -12.70 -4.45
N LYS A 15 5.35 -13.81 -5.18
CA LYS A 15 4.10 -14.48 -5.56
C LYS A 15 3.17 -14.85 -4.39
N ARG A 16 3.69 -14.81 -3.15
CA ARG A 16 2.99 -15.11 -1.90
C ARG A 16 2.73 -13.87 -1.03
N ALA A 17 2.99 -12.68 -1.55
CA ALA A 17 2.92 -11.43 -0.80
C ALA A 17 1.47 -11.05 -0.45
N LEU A 18 0.98 -11.63 0.65
CA LEU A 18 -0.22 -11.22 1.34
C LEU A 18 0.04 -9.88 2.06
N ASP A 19 -1.02 -9.13 2.39
CA ASP A 19 -0.98 -7.87 3.14
C ASP A 19 -0.48 -6.59 2.45
N TRP A 20 -0.22 -6.63 1.14
CA TRP A 20 0.03 -5.40 0.37
C TRP A 20 -1.22 -4.52 0.30
N ARG A 21 -1.04 -3.20 0.33
CA ARG A 21 -2.13 -2.22 0.38
C ARG A 21 -2.10 -1.33 -0.85
N GLY A 22 -3.24 -1.24 -1.53
CA GLY A 22 -3.46 -0.33 -2.66
C GLY A 22 -4.14 0.93 -2.16
N TYR A 23 -3.65 2.09 -2.58
CA TYR A 23 -4.24 3.40 -2.31
C TYR A 23 -4.50 4.10 -3.63
N THR A 24 -5.67 4.73 -3.74
CA THR A 24 -6.02 5.53 -4.90
C THR A 24 -5.42 6.92 -4.73
N VAL A 25 -4.63 7.36 -5.71
CA VAL A 25 -4.06 8.70 -5.79
C VAL A 25 -4.49 9.37 -7.08
N GLU A 26 -4.49 10.70 -7.10
CA GLU A 26 -4.76 11.47 -8.31
C GLU A 26 -3.57 11.32 -9.27
N ALA A 27 -3.85 10.85 -10.48
CA ALA A 27 -2.87 10.72 -11.55
C ALA A 27 -2.74 12.06 -12.30
N ASP A 28 -1.53 12.36 -12.76
CA ASP A 28 -1.20 13.60 -13.48
C ASP A 28 -2.07 13.84 -14.74
N GLU A 29 -2.58 12.79 -15.37
CA GLU A 29 -3.42 12.87 -16.58
C GLU A 29 -4.91 13.12 -16.29
N GLY A 30 -5.26 13.53 -15.07
CA GLY A 30 -6.64 13.83 -14.68
C GLY A 30 -7.49 12.58 -14.46
N GLY A 31 -6.89 11.56 -13.86
CA GLY A 31 -7.53 10.30 -13.49
C GLY A 31 -7.17 9.84 -12.09
N GLU A 32 -7.62 8.65 -11.71
CA GLU A 32 -7.21 8.00 -10.47
C GLU A 32 -6.29 6.80 -10.79
N GLU A 33 -5.16 6.70 -10.11
CA GLU A 33 -4.27 5.54 -10.20
C GLU A 33 -4.16 4.83 -8.85
N VAL A 34 -3.94 3.52 -8.88
CA VAL A 34 -3.76 2.71 -7.67
C VAL A 34 -2.27 2.46 -7.47
N VAL A 35 -1.72 3.02 -6.40
CA VAL A 35 -0.34 2.78 -5.94
C VAL A 35 -0.32 1.74 -4.84
N PHE A 36 0.68 0.85 -4.86
CA PHE A 36 0.81 -0.24 -3.90
C PHE A 36 1.93 0.02 -2.90
N PHE A 37 1.70 -0.34 -1.64
CA PHE A 37 2.70 -0.25 -0.57
C PHE A 37 2.88 -1.61 0.09
N CYS A 38 4.14 -1.94 0.44
CA CYS A 38 4.42 -3.12 1.24
C CYS A 38 3.94 -2.90 2.69
N PRO A 39 3.71 -3.98 3.48
CA PRO A 39 3.12 -3.87 4.81
C PRO A 39 3.88 -2.91 5.75
N LEU A 40 5.22 -2.88 5.66
CA LEU A 40 6.06 -2.01 6.48
C LEU A 40 5.89 -0.52 6.12
N CYS A 41 5.85 -0.21 4.82
CA CYS A 41 5.62 1.14 4.33
C CYS A 41 4.19 1.59 4.62
N ALA A 42 3.22 0.69 4.47
CA ALA A 42 1.83 0.97 4.80
C ALA A 42 1.62 1.25 6.30
N GLU A 43 2.31 0.50 7.16
CA GLU A 43 2.33 0.77 8.61
C GLU A 43 2.94 2.12 8.93
N ARG A 44 4.09 2.45 8.34
CA ARG A 44 4.80 3.69 8.63
C ARG A 44 4.04 4.93 8.18
N GLU A 45 3.54 4.92 6.95
CA GLU A 45 2.92 6.10 6.34
C GLU A 45 1.45 6.25 6.75
N PHE A 46 0.72 5.14 6.86
CA PHE A 46 -0.73 5.16 7.05
C PHE A 46 -1.19 4.52 8.37
N GLN A 47 -0.26 4.12 9.24
CA GLN A 47 -0.57 3.44 10.51
C GLN A 47 -1.42 2.18 10.28
N TRP A 48 -1.09 1.40 9.25
CA TRP A 48 -1.75 0.13 8.95
C TRP A 48 -1.07 -1.08 9.65
N PRO A 49 -1.82 -2.01 10.27
CA PRO A 49 -3.26 -1.99 10.44
C PRO A 49 -3.68 -0.88 11.40
N PRO A 50 -4.84 -0.24 11.18
CA PRO A 50 -5.30 0.83 12.04
C PRO A 50 -5.28 0.36 13.49
N PRO A 51 -4.83 1.19 14.45
CA PRO A 51 -4.82 0.79 15.84
C PRO A 51 -6.24 0.36 16.23
N PRO A 52 -6.40 -0.69 17.06
CA PRO A 52 -7.71 -1.05 17.57
C PRO A 52 -8.28 0.20 18.23
N THR A 53 -9.36 0.75 17.67
CA THR A 53 -10.07 1.87 18.28
C THR A 53 -10.56 1.38 19.63
N THR A 54 -9.85 1.73 20.71
CA THR A 54 -10.37 1.63 22.06
C THR A 54 -11.51 2.64 22.13
N SER A 55 -12.71 2.21 21.73
CA SER A 55 -13.94 2.92 22.00
C SER A 55 -14.09 2.94 23.52
N VAL A 56 -13.71 4.07 24.13
CA VAL A 56 -14.05 4.42 25.51
C VAL A 56 -15.53 4.82 25.58
#